data_AF-A0A260QS70-F1
#
_entry.id   AF-A0A260QS70-F1
#
_cell.length_a   1.000
_cell.length_b   1.000
_cell.length_c   1.000
_cell.angle_alpha   90.00
_cell.angle_beta   90.00
_cell.angle_gamma   90.00
#
_symmetry.space_group_name_H-M   'P 1'
#
loop_
_entity.id
_entity.type
_entity.pdbx_description
1 polymer ?
#
loop_
_entity_poly.entity_id
_entity_poly.type
_entity_poly.pdbx_seq_one_letter_code
_entity_poly.pdbx_strand_id
1 'polypeptide(L)'
;MFVALVVLVWTGWSMACAVLARRSAKSGPVRTTVRRVRFQHRMRSRGYLEVHENKGRAWYPIYFHTGLLAIIPDAGAHASRSILGRRAFVVEPGIVALPSGRRRTSLPPGTPLDAPRLNESDLRTRSERFGSLRRRIMLDAPAAVAGPIIGLLWLIVDGGGFAQFLAVTLLAAVTALWWSAIGGSDPS
;
A
#
# COMPACT_ATOMS: atom_id res chain seq x y z
N MET A 1 2.26 25.19 2.10
CA MET A 1 3.38 24.74 1.22
C MET A 1 4.15 23.54 1.76
N PHE A 2 4.59 23.54 3.02
CA PHE A 2 5.43 22.47 3.58
C PHE A 2 4.81 21.06 3.48
N VAL A 3 3.53 20.90 3.85
CA VAL A 3 2.82 19.60 3.77
C VAL A 3 2.77 19.06 2.35
N ALA A 4 2.40 19.91 1.38
CA ALA A 4 2.37 19.53 -0.03
C ALA A 4 3.75 19.09 -0.52
N LEU A 5 4.82 19.81 -0.14
CA LEU A 5 6.19 19.46 -0.49
C LEU A 5 6.62 18.13 0.13
N VAL A 6 6.31 17.88 1.40
CA VAL A 6 6.56 16.60 2.08
C VAL A 6 5.84 15.45 1.36
N VAL A 7 4.57 15.64 1.01
CA VAL A 7 3.79 14.64 0.25
C VAL A 7 4.42 14.38 -1.11
N LEU A 8 4.80 15.42 -1.85
CA LEU A 8 5.34 15.30 -3.20
C LEU A 8 6.72 14.63 -3.19
N VAL A 9 7.61 15.04 -2.28
CA VAL A 9 8.94 14.43 -2.08
C VAL A 9 8.79 12.97 -1.66
N TRP A 10 7.96 12.67 -0.66
CA TRP A 10 7.78 11.30 -0.17
C TRP A 10 7.17 10.38 -1.23
N THR A 11 6.20 10.88 -2.00
CA THR A 11 5.52 10.12 -3.06
C THR A 11 6.44 9.91 -4.24
N GLY A 12 7.10 10.98 -4.72
CA GLY A 12 8.09 10.90 -5.79
C GLY A 12 9.23 9.96 -5.43
N TRP A 13 9.75 10.05 -4.20
CA TRP A 13 10.77 9.15 -3.68
C TRP A 13 10.30 7.70 -3.62
N SER A 14 9.10 7.45 -3.10
CA SER A 14 8.53 6.10 -3.00
C SER A 14 8.30 5.49 -4.38
N MET A 15 7.84 6.29 -5.34
CA MET A 15 7.63 5.87 -6.72
C MET A 15 8.95 5.61 -7.45
N ALA A 16 9.96 6.46 -7.28
CA ALA A 16 11.30 6.24 -7.83
C ALA A 16 11.91 4.94 -7.28
N CYS A 17 11.85 4.73 -5.96
CA CYS A 17 12.29 3.49 -5.33
C CYS A 17 11.54 2.28 -5.89
N ALA A 18 10.22 2.38 -6.08
CA ALA A 18 9.40 1.31 -6.63
C ALA A 18 9.78 0.95 -8.07
N VAL A 19 9.99 1.95 -8.94
CA VAL A 19 10.38 1.75 -10.34
C VAL A 19 11.78 1.13 -10.43
N LEU A 20 12.74 1.65 -9.66
CA LEU A 20 14.10 1.14 -9.61
C LEU A 20 14.15 -0.30 -9.08
N ALA A 21 13.40 -0.58 -8.01
CA ALA A 21 13.34 -1.91 -7.43
C ALA A 21 12.62 -2.90 -8.35
N ARG A 22 11.58 -2.47 -9.10
CA ARG A 22 10.94 -3.31 -10.14
C ARG A 22 11.92 -3.67 -11.26
N ARG A 23 12.73 -2.71 -11.73
CA ARG A 23 13.76 -2.96 -12.75
C ARG A 23 14.83 -3.92 -12.24
N SER A 24 15.30 -3.73 -11.00
CA SER A 24 16.31 -4.59 -10.39
C SER A 24 15.78 -6.00 -10.06
N ALA A 25 14.49 -6.15 -9.71
CA ALA A 25 13.91 -7.46 -9.42
C ALA A 25 13.80 -8.37 -10.66
N LYS A 26 13.57 -7.81 -11.86
CA LYS A 26 13.64 -8.58 -13.12
C LYS A 26 15.01 -9.19 -13.39
N SER A 27 16.06 -8.61 -12.81
CA SER A 27 17.45 -9.07 -12.90
C SER A 27 17.95 -9.65 -11.58
N GLY A 28 17.05 -9.95 -10.64
CA GLY A 28 17.36 -10.26 -9.25
C GLY A 28 17.96 -11.66 -9.08
N PRO A 29 19.16 -11.79 -8.47
CA PRO A 29 19.87 -13.07 -8.35
C PRO A 29 19.36 -13.97 -7.21
N VAL A 30 18.47 -13.49 -6.33
CA VAL A 30 18.04 -14.23 -5.13
C VAL A 30 16.62 -14.76 -5.31
N ARG A 31 16.50 -16.08 -5.47
CA ARG A 31 15.24 -16.82 -5.38
C ARG A 31 14.86 -17.01 -3.91
N THR A 32 13.63 -16.65 -3.58
CA THR A 32 13.06 -16.80 -2.22
C THR A 32 11.64 -17.34 -2.37
N THR A 33 11.14 -18.08 -1.38
CA THR A 33 9.72 -18.39 -1.30
C THR A 33 8.98 -17.30 -0.54
N VAL A 34 7.80 -16.95 -1.04
CA VAL A 34 6.96 -15.93 -0.41
C VAL A 34 5.55 -16.42 -0.20
N ARG A 35 4.95 -16.00 0.91
CA ARG A 35 3.55 -16.22 1.24
C ARG A 35 2.90 -14.89 1.55
N ARG A 36 1.75 -14.61 0.94
CA ARG A 36 0.93 -13.48 1.35
C ARG A 36 0.19 -13.83 2.63
N VAL A 37 0.30 -12.97 3.65
CA VAL A 37 -0.41 -13.11 4.92
C VAL A 37 -1.11 -11.80 5.22
N ARG A 38 -2.30 -11.86 5.82
CA ARG A 38 -3.02 -10.68 6.27
C ARG A 38 -3.05 -10.65 7.78
N PHE A 39 -2.92 -9.46 8.36
CA PHE A 39 -3.09 -9.27 9.79
C PHE A 39 -4.17 -8.24 10.02
N GLN A 40 -5.10 -8.55 10.90
CA GLN A 40 -6.09 -7.59 11.37
C GLN A 40 -5.68 -7.09 12.76
N HIS A 41 -5.53 -5.79 12.87
CA HIS A 41 -5.30 -5.10 14.13
C HIS A 41 -6.40 -4.06 14.33
N ARG A 42 -7.28 -4.30 15.32
CA ARG A 42 -8.51 -3.54 15.54
C ARG A 42 -9.40 -3.56 14.28
N MET A 43 -9.82 -2.39 13.80
CA MET A 43 -10.65 -2.24 12.59
C MET A 43 -9.82 -2.10 11.30
N ARG A 44 -8.51 -2.38 11.34
CA ARG A 44 -7.63 -2.24 10.17
C ARG A 44 -7.00 -3.59 9.80
N SER A 45 -7.19 -3.98 8.54
CA SER A 45 -6.48 -5.08 7.89
C SER A 45 -5.24 -4.54 7.17
N ARG A 46 -4.11 -5.21 7.31
CA ARG A 46 -2.89 -4.92 6.56
C ARG A 46 -2.32 -6.17 5.91
N GLY A 47 -1.95 -6.05 4.64
CA GLY A 47 -1.27 -7.10 3.89
C GLY A 47 0.22 -7.13 4.19
N TYR A 48 0.75 -8.32 4.39
CA TYR A 48 2.17 -8.60 4.55
C TYR A 48 2.61 -9.68 3.55
N LEU A 49 3.87 -9.59 3.14
CA LEU A 49 4.58 -10.67 2.47
C LEU A 49 5.47 -11.33 3.52
N GLU A 50 5.19 -12.57 3.86
CA GLU A 50 6.11 -13.44 4.58
C GLU A 50 7.13 -13.96 3.56
N VAL A 51 8.40 -13.72 3.84
CA VAL A 51 9.53 -14.05 2.97
C VAL A 51 10.44 -14.97 3.75
N HIS A 52 10.77 -16.12 3.16
CA HIS A 52 11.76 -17.02 3.75
C HIS A 52 13.16 -16.55 3.34
N GLU A 53 13.90 -15.96 4.28
CA GLU A 53 15.29 -15.53 4.08
C GLU A 53 16.24 -16.47 4.84
N ASN A 54 17.52 -16.51 4.45
CA ASN A 54 18.52 -17.39 5.08
C ASN A 54 18.65 -17.23 6.61
N LYS A 55 18.21 -16.10 7.18
CA LYS A 55 18.24 -15.80 8.63
C LYS A 55 16.90 -16.05 9.33
N GLY A 56 15.95 -16.70 8.65
CA GLY A 56 14.60 -16.96 9.15
C GLY A 56 13.51 -16.19 8.40
N ARG A 57 12.30 -16.18 8.98
CA ARG A 57 11.13 -15.53 8.38
C ARG A 57 11.18 -14.03 8.57
N ALA A 58 10.88 -13.29 7.51
CA ALA A 58 10.76 -11.84 7.55
C ALA A 58 9.40 -11.42 6.98
N TRP A 59 8.79 -10.40 7.59
CA TRP A 59 7.52 -9.84 7.16
C TRP A 59 7.73 -8.44 6.57
N TYR A 60 7.27 -8.26 5.33
CA TYR A 60 7.30 -6.99 4.63
C TYR A 60 5.87 -6.48 4.48
N PRO A 61 5.50 -5.34 5.07
CA PRO A 61 4.20 -4.74 4.80
C PRO A 61 4.15 -4.31 3.34
N ILE A 62 3.08 -4.60 2.61
CA ILE A 62 2.97 -4.34 1.15
C ILE A 62 1.82 -3.38 0.84
N TYR A 63 1.92 -2.67 -0.27
CA TYR A 63 0.78 -1.93 -0.83
C TYR A 63 -0.21 -2.91 -1.46
N PHE A 64 -1.50 -2.67 -1.29
CA PHE A 64 -2.52 -3.49 -1.93
C PHE A 64 -2.49 -3.30 -3.45
N HIS A 65 -2.44 -4.40 -4.18
CA HIS A 65 -2.74 -4.44 -5.61
C HIS A 65 -3.54 -5.71 -5.93
N THR A 66 -4.39 -5.68 -6.95
CA THR A 66 -5.27 -6.82 -7.30
C THR A 66 -4.50 -8.10 -7.64
N GLY A 67 -3.32 -7.97 -8.26
CA GLY A 67 -2.45 -9.14 -8.53
C GLY A 67 -1.98 -9.89 -7.28
N LEU A 68 -2.06 -9.31 -6.06
CA LEU A 68 -1.62 -9.96 -4.82
C LEU A 68 -2.59 -11.08 -4.43
N LEU A 69 -3.81 -11.05 -4.97
CA LEU A 69 -4.81 -12.08 -4.76
C LEU A 69 -4.41 -13.39 -5.43
N ALA A 70 -3.69 -13.32 -6.55
CA ALA A 70 -3.24 -14.47 -7.33
C ALA A 70 -1.93 -15.11 -6.81
N ILE A 71 -1.33 -14.58 -5.73
CA ILE A 71 -0.11 -15.16 -5.17
C ILE A 71 -0.45 -16.49 -4.49
N ILE A 72 0.14 -17.55 -5.01
CA ILE A 72 0.07 -18.90 -4.44
C ILE A 72 0.95 -18.93 -3.17
N PRO A 73 0.55 -19.63 -2.10
CA PRO A 73 1.43 -19.87 -0.96
C PRO A 73 2.74 -20.53 -1.40
N ASP A 74 3.86 -20.05 -0.86
CA ASP A 74 5.21 -20.52 -1.17
C ASP A 74 5.64 -20.35 -2.64
N ALA A 75 5.03 -19.38 -3.32
CA ALA A 75 5.44 -18.99 -4.68
C ALA A 75 6.90 -18.53 -4.71
N GLY A 76 7.60 -18.91 -5.77
CA GLY A 76 8.92 -18.39 -6.08
C GLY A 76 8.86 -16.88 -6.33
N ALA A 77 9.77 -16.14 -5.71
CA ALA A 77 9.94 -14.72 -5.95
C ALA A 77 11.41 -14.35 -6.11
N HIS A 78 11.63 -13.38 -6.98
CA HIS A 78 12.90 -12.68 -7.12
C HIS A 78 12.89 -11.44 -6.24
N ALA A 79 13.80 -11.41 -5.28
CA ALA A 79 14.03 -10.22 -4.47
C ALA A 79 14.99 -9.27 -5.21
N SER A 80 14.60 -8.00 -5.35
CA SER A 80 15.52 -6.95 -5.79
C SER A 80 16.60 -6.71 -4.74
N ARG A 81 17.77 -6.21 -5.19
CA ARG A 81 18.78 -5.65 -4.29
C ARG A 81 18.12 -4.55 -3.45
N SER A 82 18.47 -4.45 -2.16
CA SER A 82 17.93 -3.37 -1.35
C SER A 82 18.48 -2.05 -1.88
N ILE A 83 17.59 -1.17 -2.33
CA ILE A 83 17.92 0.20 -2.70
C ILE A 83 17.44 1.07 -1.53
N LEU A 84 18.40 1.67 -0.82
CA LEU A 84 18.14 2.63 0.27
C LEU A 84 17.19 2.05 1.35
N GLY A 85 17.37 0.77 1.70
CA GLY A 85 16.59 0.08 2.74
C GLY A 85 15.20 -0.41 2.29
N ARG A 86 14.81 -0.22 1.03
CA ARG A 86 13.60 -0.79 0.44
C ARG A 86 13.97 -1.88 -0.57
N ARG A 87 13.14 -2.92 -0.67
CA ARG A 87 13.29 -4.06 -1.61
C ARG A 87 11.97 -4.27 -2.34
N ALA A 88 11.97 -4.47 -3.65
CA ALA A 88 10.79 -5.00 -4.34
C ALA A 88 10.89 -6.52 -4.45
N PHE A 89 9.73 -7.17 -4.49
CA PHE A 89 9.62 -8.59 -4.75
C PHE A 89 8.84 -8.79 -6.04
N VAL A 90 9.38 -9.56 -6.98
CA VAL A 90 8.67 -10.01 -8.17
C VAL A 90 8.34 -11.47 -7.95
N VAL A 91 7.07 -11.74 -7.67
CA VAL A 91 6.53 -13.08 -7.44
C VAL A 91 6.12 -13.65 -8.79
N GLU A 92 6.51 -14.88 -9.10
CA GLU A 92 6.08 -15.55 -10.33
C GLU A 92 4.53 -15.66 -10.35
N PRO A 93 3.85 -15.34 -11.48
CA PRO A 93 4.35 -15.16 -12.84
C PRO A 93 4.69 -13.70 -13.26
N GLY A 94 5.10 -12.83 -12.33
CA GLY A 94 5.52 -11.44 -12.64
C GLY A 94 4.82 -10.36 -11.81
N ILE A 95 4.19 -10.76 -10.72
CA ILE A 95 3.45 -9.92 -9.79
C ILE A 95 4.44 -9.10 -8.94
N VAL A 96 4.33 -7.76 -8.99
CA VAL A 96 5.28 -6.86 -8.31
C VAL A 96 4.75 -6.42 -6.95
N ALA A 97 5.22 -7.04 -5.88
CA ALA A 97 4.93 -6.62 -4.52
C ALA A 97 5.93 -5.55 -4.06
N LEU A 98 5.40 -4.35 -3.79
CA LEU A 98 6.14 -3.20 -3.29
C LEU A 98 5.89 -3.03 -1.79
N PRO A 99 6.93 -3.00 -0.95
CA PRO A 99 6.74 -2.80 0.46
C PRO A 99 6.30 -1.37 0.77
N SER A 100 5.30 -1.25 1.63
CA SER A 100 4.79 0.02 2.17
C SER A 100 5.54 0.47 3.43
N GLY A 101 6.51 -0.30 3.91
CA GLY A 101 7.21 -0.01 5.17
C GLY A 101 8.44 -0.86 5.41
N ARG A 102 8.96 -0.79 6.64
CA ARG A 102 10.20 -1.47 7.04
C ARG A 102 10.01 -2.98 7.20
N ARG A 103 11.08 -3.73 6.89
CA ARG A 103 11.22 -5.17 7.18
C ARG A 103 11.00 -5.43 8.67
N ARG A 104 10.25 -6.48 8.99
CA ARG A 104 10.07 -6.98 10.36
C ARG A 104 10.60 -8.39 10.47
N THR A 105 11.30 -8.68 11.56
CA THR A 105 11.79 -10.02 11.94
C THR A 105 10.94 -10.66 13.01
N SER A 106 9.94 -9.94 13.53
CA SER A 106 8.94 -10.43 14.47
C SER A 106 7.57 -10.45 13.82
N LEU A 107 6.67 -11.29 14.35
CA LEU A 107 5.30 -11.38 13.89
C LEU A 107 4.62 -10.00 13.91
N PRO A 108 3.88 -9.62 12.85
CA PRO A 108 3.11 -8.39 12.86
C PRO A 108 2.06 -8.36 13.98
N PRO A 109 1.73 -7.17 14.52
CA PRO A 109 0.70 -7.05 15.54
C PRO A 109 -0.68 -7.38 14.98
N GLY A 110 -1.51 -8.07 15.76
CA GLY A 110 -2.88 -8.42 15.42
C GLY A 110 -3.08 -9.91 15.18
N THR A 111 -4.30 -10.27 14.78
CA THR A 111 -4.69 -11.64 14.51
C THR A 111 -4.34 -11.97 13.06
N PRO A 112 -3.64 -13.09 12.79
CA PRO A 112 -3.43 -13.56 11.43
C PRO A 112 -4.78 -13.90 10.81
N LEU A 113 -5.08 -13.28 9.68
CA LEU A 113 -6.16 -13.68 8.80
C LEU A 113 -5.54 -14.57 7.73
N ASP A 114 -5.98 -15.82 7.67
CA ASP A 114 -5.62 -16.67 6.55
C ASP A 114 -6.19 -16.08 5.26
N ALA A 115 -5.34 -15.95 4.25
CA ALA A 115 -5.79 -15.68 2.90
C ALA A 115 -6.29 -17.01 2.33
N PRO A 116 -7.62 -17.19 2.13
CA PRO A 116 -8.11 -18.40 1.49
C PRO A 116 -7.49 -18.51 0.10
N ARG A 117 -7.14 -19.72 -0.33
CA ARG A 117 -6.85 -19.96 -1.75
C ARG A 117 -8.12 -19.63 -2.52
N LEU A 118 -8.05 -18.60 -3.36
CA LEU A 118 -9.17 -18.22 -4.21
C LEU A 118 -9.06 -19.00 -5.51
N ASN A 119 -10.17 -19.58 -5.97
CA ASN A 119 -10.25 -20.18 -7.29
C ASN A 119 -10.18 -19.10 -8.36
N GLU A 120 -9.83 -19.46 -9.60
CA GLU A 120 -9.65 -18.50 -10.70
C GLU A 120 -10.90 -17.64 -10.94
N SER A 121 -12.09 -18.22 -10.82
CA SER A 121 -13.36 -17.48 -10.91
C SER A 121 -13.49 -16.42 -9.81
N ASP A 122 -13.19 -16.78 -8.57
CA ASP A 122 -13.28 -15.87 -7.42
C ASP A 122 -12.21 -14.78 -7.48
N LEU A 123 -11.01 -15.13 -7.96
CA LEU A 123 -9.94 -14.19 -8.24
C LEU A 123 -10.39 -13.17 -9.28
N ARG A 124 -10.99 -13.61 -10.39
CA ARG A 124 -11.49 -12.73 -11.44
C ARG A 124 -12.57 -11.79 -10.90
N THR A 125 -13.59 -12.32 -10.24
CA THR A 125 -14.68 -11.52 -9.64
C THR A 125 -14.15 -10.50 -8.63
N ARG A 126 -13.21 -10.89 -7.77
CA ARG A 126 -12.63 -9.97 -6.76
C ARG A 126 -11.70 -8.95 -7.41
N SER A 127 -10.93 -9.34 -8.42
CA SER A 127 -10.09 -8.43 -9.20
C SER A 127 -10.91 -7.41 -9.98
N GLU A 128 -12.06 -7.77 -10.54
CA GLU A 128 -12.99 -6.85 -11.20
C GLU A 128 -13.62 -5.89 -10.18
N ARG A 129 -14.03 -6.44 -9.02
CA ARG A 129 -14.60 -5.65 -7.92
C ARG A 129 -13.63 -4.58 -7.40
N PHE A 130 -12.36 -4.92 -7.17
CA PHE A 130 -11.34 -4.00 -6.61
C PHE A 130 -10.42 -3.36 -7.67
N GLY A 131 -10.55 -3.76 -8.93
CA GLY A 131 -9.79 -3.24 -10.06
C GLY A 131 -10.34 -1.94 -10.62
N SER A 132 -11.65 -1.71 -10.47
CA SER A 132 -12.30 -0.49 -10.98
C SER A 132 -11.82 0.77 -10.25
N LEU A 133 -11.34 1.76 -11.03
CA LEU A 133 -10.93 3.06 -10.51
C LEU A 133 -12.05 3.74 -9.72
N ARG A 134 -13.28 3.68 -10.22
CA ARG A 134 -14.46 4.24 -9.55
C ARG A 134 -14.63 3.69 -8.13
N ARG A 135 -14.49 2.38 -7.93
CA ARG A 135 -14.70 1.78 -6.60
C ARG A 135 -13.55 2.06 -5.65
N ARG A 136 -12.32 2.17 -6.15
CA ARG A 136 -11.18 2.66 -5.36
C ARG A 136 -11.43 4.09 -4.87
N ILE A 137 -11.88 4.98 -5.75
CA ILE A 137 -12.27 6.35 -5.37
C ILE A 137 -13.38 6.33 -4.32
N MET A 138 -14.40 5.45 -4.44
CA MET A 138 -15.46 5.33 -3.43
C MET A 138 -14.95 4.80 -2.08
N LEU A 139 -13.96 3.91 -2.06
CA LEU A 139 -13.35 3.40 -0.81
C LEU A 139 -12.49 4.47 -0.13
N ASP A 140 -11.91 5.36 -0.92
CA ASP A 140 -11.07 6.48 -0.45
C ASP A 140 -11.92 7.72 -0.08
N ALA A 141 -13.15 7.81 -0.57
CA ALA A 141 -14.05 8.95 -0.37
C ALA A 141 -14.28 9.32 1.12
N PRO A 142 -14.51 8.38 2.06
CA PRO A 142 -14.71 8.74 3.46
C PRO A 142 -13.52 9.47 4.09
N ALA A 143 -12.29 9.15 3.68
CA ALA A 143 -11.11 9.87 4.15
C ALA A 143 -11.03 11.29 3.56
N ALA A 144 -11.49 11.48 2.32
CA ALA A 144 -11.51 12.79 1.67
C ALA A 144 -12.53 13.77 2.27
N VAL A 145 -13.58 13.28 2.96
CA VAL A 145 -14.62 14.11 3.63
C VAL A 145 -14.02 14.99 4.75
N ALA A 146 -12.87 14.60 5.32
CA ALA A 146 -12.16 15.46 6.27
C ALA A 146 -11.75 16.81 5.66
N GLY A 147 -11.53 16.85 4.33
CA GLY A 147 -11.14 18.06 3.61
C GLY A 147 -12.13 19.21 3.77
N PRO A 148 -13.38 19.06 3.30
CA PRO A 148 -14.39 20.11 3.40
C PRO A 148 -14.67 20.56 4.84
N ILE A 149 -14.65 19.63 5.82
CA ILE A 149 -14.86 19.96 7.24
C ILE A 149 -13.75 20.89 7.75
N ILE A 150 -12.49 20.54 7.46
CA ILE A 150 -11.34 21.36 7.84
C ILE A 150 -11.35 22.70 7.09
N GLY A 151 -11.72 22.70 5.81
CA GLY A 151 -11.83 23.92 5.01
C GLY A 151 -12.88 24.89 5.55
N LEU A 152 -14.07 24.39 5.94
CA LEU A 152 -15.12 25.21 6.55
C LEU A 152 -14.69 25.79 7.90
N LEU A 153 -14.06 24.97 8.74
CA LEU A 153 -13.54 25.42 10.02
C LEU A 153 -12.49 26.53 9.84
N TRP A 154 -11.62 26.39 8.83
CA TRP A 154 -10.63 27.41 8.52
C TRP A 154 -11.28 28.72 8.05
N LEU A 155 -12.33 28.64 7.24
CA LEU A 155 -13.08 29.81 6.78
C LEU A 155 -13.70 30.59 7.96
N ILE A 156 -14.19 29.88 8.99
CA ILE A 156 -14.75 30.48 10.20
C ILE A 156 -13.67 31.16 11.06
N VAL A 157 -12.51 30.53 11.22
CA VAL A 157 -11.43 31.02 12.10
C VAL A 157 -10.66 32.18 11.48
N ASP A 158 -10.36 32.09 10.18
CA ASP A 158 -9.46 33.01 9.48
C ASP A 158 -10.20 34.04 8.61
N GLY A 159 -11.53 33.93 8.50
CA GLY A 159 -12.36 34.84 7.71
C GLY A 159 -12.07 34.82 6.19
N GLY A 160 -11.43 33.75 5.71
CA GLY A 160 -10.98 33.62 4.33
C GLY A 160 -12.12 33.55 3.30
N GLY A 161 -11.79 33.84 2.03
CA GLY A 161 -12.74 33.73 0.92
C GLY A 161 -12.87 32.32 0.34
N PHE A 162 -13.76 32.16 -0.64
CA PHE A 162 -14.03 30.88 -1.32
C PHE A 162 -12.77 30.19 -1.88
N ALA A 163 -11.83 30.96 -2.43
CA ALA A 163 -10.57 30.43 -2.95
C ALA A 163 -9.73 29.75 -1.84
N GLN A 164 -9.70 30.33 -0.65
CA GLN A 164 -8.97 29.78 0.49
C GLN A 164 -9.65 28.52 1.03
N PHE A 165 -10.99 28.50 1.07
CA PHE A 165 -11.76 27.30 1.39
C PHE A 165 -11.41 26.11 0.48
N LEU A 166 -11.39 26.33 -0.85
CA LEU A 166 -11.01 25.29 -1.81
C LEU A 166 -9.58 24.80 -1.59
N ALA A 167 -8.65 25.73 -1.37
CA ALA A 167 -7.24 25.38 -1.15
C ALA A 167 -7.05 24.52 0.10
N VAL A 168 -7.65 24.90 1.23
CA VAL A 168 -7.55 24.14 2.49
C VAL A 168 -8.26 22.80 2.36
N THR A 169 -9.44 22.77 1.74
CA THR A 169 -10.22 21.54 1.51
C THR A 169 -9.43 20.52 0.72
N LEU A 170 -8.85 20.92 -0.41
CA LEU A 170 -8.05 20.04 -1.26
C LEU A 170 -6.79 19.55 -0.52
N LEU A 171 -6.09 20.44 0.18
CA LEU A 171 -4.90 20.09 0.93
C LEU A 171 -5.20 19.06 2.03
N ALA A 172 -6.27 19.27 2.78
CA ALA A 172 -6.70 18.39 3.85
C ALA A 172 -7.19 17.03 3.31
N ALA A 173 -7.97 17.02 2.23
CA ALA A 173 -8.41 15.79 1.57
C ALA A 173 -7.22 14.96 1.06
N VAL A 174 -6.28 15.58 0.34
CA VAL A 174 -5.07 14.91 -0.15
C VAL A 174 -4.24 14.36 1.02
N THR A 175 -4.11 15.11 2.11
CA THR A 175 -3.36 14.69 3.30
C THR A 175 -4.02 13.49 3.99
N ALA A 176 -5.35 13.49 4.11
CA ALA A 176 -6.10 12.39 4.70
C ALA A 176 -5.99 11.10 3.86
N LEU A 177 -6.07 11.23 2.53
CA LEU A 177 -5.86 10.12 1.59
C LEU A 177 -4.43 9.57 1.69
N TRP A 178 -3.43 10.46 1.70
CA TRP A 178 -2.02 10.10 1.83
C TRP A 178 -1.75 9.36 3.14
N TRP A 179 -2.33 9.83 4.24
CA TRP A 179 -2.20 9.19 5.55
C TRP A 179 -2.81 7.78 5.57
N SER A 180 -4.00 7.62 4.97
CA SER A 180 -4.67 6.31 4.83
C SER A 180 -3.81 5.33 4.02
N ALA A 181 -3.24 5.79 2.90
CA ALA A 181 -2.40 4.97 2.03
C ALA A 181 -1.11 4.49 2.73
N ILE A 182 -0.48 5.32 3.56
CA ILE A 182 0.70 4.93 4.35
C ILE A 182 0.32 3.96 5.49
N GLY A 183 -0.89 4.12 6.04
CA GLY A 183 -1.45 3.23 7.06
C GLY A 183 -1.58 1.77 6.59
N GLY A 184 -1.66 1.54 5.28
CA GLY A 184 -1.65 0.20 4.68
C GLY A 184 -2.96 -0.55 4.85
N SER A 185 -4.11 0.12 4.67
CA SER A 185 -5.43 -0.52 4.65
C SER A 185 -5.57 -1.42 3.44
N ASP A 186 -5.82 -2.72 3.67
CA ASP A 186 -6.15 -3.69 2.63
C ASP A 186 -7.69 -3.86 2.55
N PRO A 187 -8.37 -3.35 1.50
CA PRO A 187 -9.83 -3.36 1.38
C PRO A 187 -10.41 -4.70 0.91
N SER A 188 -9.58 -5.72 0.64
CA SER A 188 -10.00 -6.98 0.01
C SER A 188 -10.72 -7.97 0.91
#